data_AF-A0A2X0LQ96-F1
#
_entry.id   AF-A0A2X0LQ96-F1
#
_cell.length_a   1.000
_cell.length_b   1.000
_cell.length_c   1.000
_cell.angle_alpha   90.00
_cell.angle_beta   90.00
_cell.angle_gamma   90.00
#
_symmetry.space_group_name_H-M   'P 1'
#
loop_
_entity.id
_entity.type
_entity.pdbx_description
1 polymer ?
#
loop_
_entity_poly.entity_id
_entity_poly.type
_entity_poly.pdbx_seq_one_letter_code
_entity_poly.pdbx_strand_id
1 'polypeptide(L)'
;MAIFPPRQPPPRIKLPPVPVSALPQTLLPTPLSRGIQLGAFAFATVLGCWVVIGITFYAVLIYDFGEKEHCFMPIRRWFDAQTSGLFTLSDRERAAFDPRVRTTPLPGAVERDNMVKTDRRTPIEYFKERENER
;
A
#
# COMPACT_ATOMS: atom_id res chain seq x y z
N MET A 1 -46.82 -81.37 -23.64
CA MET A 1 -46.41 -80.02 -24.06
C MET A 1 -47.22 -79.01 -23.25
N ALA A 2 -46.61 -78.29 -22.31
CA ALA A 2 -47.30 -77.24 -21.57
C ALA A 2 -47.13 -75.90 -22.31
N ILE A 3 -48.25 -75.28 -22.72
CA ILE A 3 -48.28 -73.99 -23.40
C ILE A 3 -48.26 -72.91 -22.31
N PHE A 4 -47.15 -72.17 -22.20
CA PHE A 4 -47.07 -71.01 -21.32
C PHE A 4 -47.82 -69.82 -21.97
N PRO A 5 -48.66 -69.09 -21.23
CA PRO A 5 -49.29 -67.88 -21.75
C PRO A 5 -48.24 -66.77 -22.00
N PRO A 6 -48.49 -65.86 -22.96
CA PRO A 6 -47.54 -64.79 -23.26
C PRO A 6 -47.36 -63.86 -22.06
N ARG A 7 -46.10 -63.50 -21.75
CA ARG A 7 -45.75 -62.54 -20.68
C ARG A 7 -46.42 -61.19 -20.97
N GLN A 8 -47.29 -60.74 -20.07
CA GLN A 8 -47.81 -59.38 -20.11
C GLN A 8 -46.67 -58.37 -19.85
N PRO A 9 -46.59 -57.26 -20.60
CA PRO A 9 -45.62 -56.21 -20.32
C PRO A 9 -45.93 -55.57 -18.96
N PRO A 10 -44.90 -55.17 -18.18
CA PRO A 10 -45.11 -54.60 -16.86
C PRO A 10 -45.98 -53.34 -16.94
N PRO A 11 -46.90 -53.13 -15.98
CA PRO A 11 -47.75 -51.94 -15.95
C PRO A 11 -46.89 -50.69 -15.87
N ARG A 12 -47.13 -49.75 -16.80
CA ARG A 12 -46.42 -48.46 -16.86
C ARG A 12 -46.94 -47.56 -15.75
N ILE A 13 -46.30 -47.61 -14.57
CA ILE A 13 -46.62 -46.76 -13.43
C ILE A 13 -46.43 -45.30 -13.84
N LYS A 14 -47.53 -44.55 -13.98
CA LYS A 14 -47.47 -43.10 -14.15
C LYS A 14 -47.22 -42.51 -12.78
N LEU A 15 -46.00 -42.02 -12.54
CA LEU A 15 -45.74 -41.26 -11.32
C LEU A 15 -46.67 -40.03 -11.28
N PRO A 16 -47.26 -39.69 -10.13
CA PRO A 16 -47.99 -38.44 -10.00
C PRO A 16 -47.04 -37.28 -10.32
N PRO A 17 -47.50 -36.21 -10.98
CA PRO A 17 -46.69 -35.03 -11.21
C PRO A 17 -46.31 -34.45 -9.84
N VAL A 18 -45.04 -34.60 -9.46
CA VAL A 18 -44.51 -33.99 -8.24
C VAL A 18 -44.59 -32.48 -8.44
N PRO A 19 -45.30 -31.73 -7.58
CA PRO A 19 -45.36 -30.29 -7.72
C PRO A 19 -43.95 -29.73 -7.51
N VAL A 20 -43.57 -28.75 -8.34
CA VAL A 20 -42.23 -28.12 -8.31
C VAL A 20 -41.93 -27.52 -6.92
N SER A 21 -42.96 -27.25 -6.11
CA SER A 21 -42.87 -26.78 -4.72
C SER A 21 -42.45 -27.84 -3.70
N ALA A 22 -42.57 -29.14 -4.02
CA ALA A 22 -42.20 -30.25 -3.14
C ALA A 22 -40.79 -30.80 -3.42
N LEU A 23 -40.12 -30.27 -4.44
CA LEU A 23 -38.69 -30.50 -4.62
C LEU A 23 -37.95 -29.73 -3.52
N PRO A 24 -36.91 -30.32 -2.89
CA PRO A 24 -36.05 -29.56 -2.01
C PRO A 24 -35.50 -28.42 -2.86
N GLN A 25 -35.99 -27.20 -2.61
CA GLN A 25 -35.41 -25.98 -3.15
C GLN A 25 -34.07 -25.82 -2.45
N THR A 26 -33.10 -26.67 -2.80
CA THR A 26 -31.69 -26.44 -2.53
C THR A 26 -31.42 -25.10 -3.19
N LEU A 27 -31.37 -24.05 -2.37
CA LEU A 27 -31.20 -22.65 -2.74
C LEU A 27 -30.01 -22.54 -3.69
N LEU A 28 -30.26 -22.69 -4.98
CA LEU A 28 -29.26 -22.44 -6.00
C LEU A 28 -28.89 -20.98 -5.80
N PRO A 29 -27.62 -20.66 -5.47
CA PRO A 29 -27.24 -19.30 -5.18
C PRO A 29 -27.58 -18.47 -6.41
N THR A 30 -28.39 -17.44 -6.19
CA THR A 30 -28.81 -16.51 -7.24
C THR A 30 -27.56 -15.96 -7.93
N PRO A 31 -27.62 -15.58 -9.21
CA PRO A 31 -26.43 -15.08 -9.92
C PRO A 31 -25.78 -13.90 -9.20
N LEU A 32 -26.58 -13.05 -8.54
CA LEU A 32 -26.11 -11.98 -7.67
C LEU A 32 -25.34 -12.52 -6.43
N SER A 33 -25.89 -13.53 -5.74
CA SER A 33 -25.23 -14.18 -4.61
C SER A 33 -23.89 -14.80 -5.02
N ARG A 34 -23.81 -15.45 -6.19
CA ARG A 34 -22.55 -16.00 -6.72
C ARG A 34 -21.53 -14.90 -6.99
N GLY A 35 -21.96 -13.79 -7.59
CA GLY A 35 -21.10 -12.63 -7.84
C GLY A 35 -20.51 -12.06 -6.55
N ILE A 36 -21.34 -11.90 -5.52
CA ILE A 36 -20.90 -11.40 -4.21
C ILE A 36 -19.95 -12.40 -3.53
N GLN A 37 -20.25 -13.70 -3.57
CA GLN A 37 -19.39 -14.74 -2.99
C GLN A 37 -18.00 -14.77 -3.65
N LEU A 38 -17.94 -14.72 -4.98
CA LEU A 38 -16.67 -14.67 -5.71
C LEU A 38 -15.92 -13.37 -5.44
N GLY A 39 -16.62 -12.23 -5.40
CA GLY A 39 -16.03 -10.93 -5.07
C GLY A 39 -15.44 -10.90 -3.66
N ALA A 40 -16.18 -11.42 -2.67
CA ALA A 40 -15.71 -11.51 -1.29
C ALA A 40 -14.51 -12.44 -1.15
N PHE A 41 -14.52 -13.60 -1.83
CA PHE A 41 -13.39 -14.52 -1.84
C PHE A 41 -12.14 -13.91 -2.50
N ALA A 42 -12.30 -13.26 -3.65
CA ALA A 42 -11.20 -12.58 -4.34
C ALA A 42 -10.64 -11.43 -3.48
N PHE A 43 -11.51 -10.64 -2.86
CA PHE A 43 -11.09 -9.57 -1.96
C PHE A 43 -10.33 -10.11 -0.76
N ALA A 44 -10.85 -11.15 -0.09
CA ALA A 44 -10.21 -11.74 1.07
C ALA A 44 -8.85 -12.36 0.74
N THR A 45 -8.72 -13.02 -0.41
CA THR A 45 -7.44 -13.61 -0.86
C THR A 45 -6.43 -12.53 -1.22
N VAL A 46 -6.82 -11.50 -1.97
CA VAL A 46 -5.94 -10.38 -2.29
C VAL A 46 -5.50 -9.66 -1.02
N LEU A 47 -6.43 -9.29 -0.14
CA LEU A 47 -6.11 -8.62 1.12
C LEU A 47 -5.19 -9.48 1.99
N GLY A 48 -5.49 -10.77 2.11
CA GLY A 48 -4.64 -11.72 2.85
C GLY A 48 -3.22 -11.78 2.31
N CYS A 49 -3.04 -11.86 0.99
CA CYS A 49 -1.72 -11.82 0.36
C CYS A 49 -0.97 -10.52 0.68
N TRP A 50 -1.64 -9.36 0.57
CA TRP A 50 -1.03 -8.06 0.89
C TRP A 50 -0.60 -7.96 2.36
N VAL A 51 -1.40 -8.50 3.27
CA VAL A 51 -1.06 -8.53 4.70
C VAL A 51 0.17 -9.41 4.94
N VAL A 52 0.23 -10.62 4.36
CA VAL A 52 1.38 -11.51 4.52
C VAL A 52 2.65 -10.89 3.94
N ILE A 53 2.55 -10.27 2.76
CA ILE A 53 3.68 -9.55 2.13
C ILE A 53 4.13 -8.40 3.03
N GLY A 54 3.19 -7.61 3.57
CA GLY A 54 3.48 -6.49 4.46
C GLY A 54 4.18 -6.92 5.75
N ILE A 55 3.68 -7.98 6.41
CA ILE A 55 4.30 -8.54 7.62
C ILE A 55 5.71 -9.05 7.31
N THR A 56 5.89 -9.75 6.19
CA THR A 56 7.19 -10.28 5.79
C THR A 56 8.18 -9.15 5.51
N PHE A 57 7.76 -8.12 4.78
CA PHE A 57 8.58 -6.94 4.50
C PHE A 57 8.98 -6.22 5.79
N TYR A 58 8.03 -6.01 6.71
CA TYR A 58 8.30 -5.43 8.02
C TYR A 58 9.29 -6.28 8.82
N ALA A 59 9.10 -7.59 8.86
CA ALA A 59 9.98 -8.51 9.58
C ALA A 59 11.42 -8.45 9.05
N VAL A 60 11.61 -8.43 7.72
CA VAL A 60 12.95 -8.46 7.11
C VAL A 60 13.69 -7.13 7.23
N LEU A 61 13.00 -6.01 7.00
CA LEU A 61 13.66 -4.71 6.83
C LEU A 61 13.56 -3.78 8.04
N ILE A 62 12.53 -3.92 8.87
CA ILE A 62 12.22 -2.93 9.92
C ILE A 62 12.34 -3.55 11.29
N TYR A 63 11.75 -4.73 11.50
CA TYR A 63 11.72 -5.42 12.79
C TYR A 63 13.13 -5.68 13.30
N ASP A 64 13.33 -5.41 14.59
CA ASP A 64 14.58 -5.60 15.28
C ASP A 64 14.54 -6.92 16.05
N PHE A 65 15.34 -7.89 15.61
CA PHE A 65 15.43 -9.21 16.25
C PHE A 65 16.48 -9.22 17.39
N GLY A 66 17.07 -8.07 17.75
CA GLY A 66 18.00 -7.90 18.87
C GLY A 66 19.43 -7.47 18.45
N GLU A 67 20.36 -7.46 19.39
CA GLU A 67 21.72 -6.93 19.16
C GLU A 67 22.69 -7.87 18.40
N LYS A 68 22.30 -9.14 18.19
CA LYS A 68 23.15 -10.14 17.50
C LYS A 68 22.92 -10.10 15.99
N GLU A 69 23.86 -10.56 15.17
CA GLU A 69 23.61 -10.63 13.72
C GLU A 69 22.50 -11.64 13.38
N HIS A 70 21.53 -11.20 12.56
CA HIS A 70 20.43 -12.04 12.06
C HIS A 70 20.56 -12.36 10.59
N CYS A 71 19.83 -13.39 10.17
CA CYS A 71 19.74 -13.87 8.79
C CYS A 71 19.36 -12.77 7.78
N PHE A 72 18.69 -11.72 8.24
CA PHE A 72 18.16 -10.63 7.40
C PHE A 72 19.09 -9.41 7.29
N MET A 73 20.17 -9.35 8.08
CA MET A 73 21.13 -8.24 8.06
C MET A 73 21.79 -8.00 6.69
N PRO A 74 22.18 -9.03 5.91
CA PRO A 74 22.76 -8.82 4.58
C PRO A 74 21.79 -8.12 3.62
N ILE A 75 20.51 -8.51 3.64
CA ILE A 75 19.47 -7.92 2.80
C ILE A 75 19.19 -6.48 3.22
N ARG A 76 19.14 -6.21 4.52
CA ARG A 76 18.94 -4.86 5.06
C ARG A 76 20.09 -3.92 4.65
N ARG A 77 21.35 -4.37 4.79
CA ARG A 77 22.53 -3.61 4.33
C ARG A 77 22.51 -3.33 2.84
N TRP A 78 22.09 -4.31 2.03
CA TRP A 78 21.92 -4.09 0.58
C TRP A 78 20.84 -3.05 0.30
N PHE A 79 19.68 -3.13 0.97
CA PHE A 79 18.59 -2.17 0.81
C PHE A 79 18.97 -0.76 1.25
N ASP A 80 19.68 -0.63 2.37
CA ASP A 80 20.23 0.64 2.85
C ASP A 80 21.22 1.23 1.83
N ALA A 81 22.07 0.40 1.20
CA ALA A 81 22.96 0.86 0.14
C ALA A 81 22.16 1.40 -1.07
N GLN A 82 21.07 0.74 -1.46
CA GLN A 82 20.22 1.20 -2.58
C GLN A 82 19.48 2.51 -2.25
N THR A 83 18.98 2.64 -1.03
CA THR A 83 18.19 3.81 -0.60
C THR A 83 19.05 4.98 -0.16
N SER A 84 20.32 4.75 0.19
CA SER A 84 21.25 5.80 0.62
C SER A 84 21.35 6.95 -0.37
N GLY A 85 21.26 6.67 -1.67
CA GLY A 85 21.31 7.70 -2.72
C GLY A 85 20.03 8.50 -2.92
N LEU A 86 18.87 7.99 -2.48
CA LEU A 86 17.57 8.59 -2.79
C LEU A 86 17.29 9.86 -1.98
N PHE A 87 17.88 9.97 -0.79
CA PHE A 87 17.70 11.11 0.11
C PHE A 87 19.01 11.83 0.42
N THR A 88 20.09 11.50 -0.29
CA THR A 88 21.35 12.26 -0.20
C THR A 88 21.40 13.34 -1.26
N LEU A 89 21.89 14.51 -0.85
CA LEU A 89 22.25 15.58 -1.78
C LEU A 89 23.23 15.05 -2.83
N SER A 90 22.97 15.37 -4.09
CA SER A 90 23.91 15.16 -5.20
C SER A 90 25.21 15.93 -4.93
N ASP A 91 26.32 15.52 -5.53
CA ASP A 91 27.62 16.18 -5.32
C ASP A 91 27.58 17.69 -5.65
N ARG A 92 26.71 18.08 -6.60
CA ARG A 92 26.47 19.49 -6.95
C ARG A 92 25.73 20.24 -5.85
N GLU A 93 24.70 19.63 -5.27
CA GLU A 93 23.96 20.21 -4.14
C GLU A 93 24.82 20.25 -2.89
N ARG A 94 25.66 19.24 -2.64
CA ARG A 94 26.65 19.26 -1.55
C ARG A 94 27.65 20.39 -1.71
N ALA A 95 28.13 20.65 -2.93
CA ALA A 95 29.03 21.76 -3.20
C ALA A 95 28.35 23.14 -3.02
N ALA A 96 27.07 23.26 -3.38
CA ALA A 96 26.29 24.48 -3.14
C ALA A 96 26.00 24.74 -1.65
N PHE A 97 25.89 23.67 -0.86
CA PHE A 97 25.71 23.73 0.59
C PHE A 97 27.03 23.71 1.38
N ASP A 98 28.19 23.60 0.71
CA ASP A 98 29.48 23.61 1.39
C ASP A 98 29.70 25.00 2.04
N PRO A 99 29.78 25.08 3.38
CA PRO A 99 30.00 26.35 4.07
C PRO A 99 31.31 27.05 3.68
N ARG A 100 32.26 26.32 3.07
CA ARG A 100 33.52 26.89 2.56
C ARG A 100 33.36 27.65 1.24
N VAL A 101 32.34 27.33 0.44
CA VAL A 101 32.04 28.03 -0.82
C VAL A 101 31.36 29.37 -0.56
N ARG A 102 30.63 29.50 0.55
CA ARG A 102 30.03 30.79 0.99
C ARG A 102 31.07 31.88 1.30
N THR A 103 32.32 31.51 1.54
CA THR A 103 33.40 32.45 1.92
C THR A 103 34.30 32.87 0.76
N THR A 104 34.09 32.37 -0.46
CA THR A 104 34.83 32.83 -1.64
C THR A 104 33.98 33.83 -2.42
N PRO A 105 34.24 35.14 -2.32
CA PRO A 105 33.62 36.12 -3.21
C PRO A 105 34.12 35.81 -4.62
N LEU A 106 33.22 35.66 -5.59
CA LEU A 106 33.63 35.62 -6.99
C LEU A 106 34.36 36.94 -7.34
N PRO A 107 35.51 36.88 -8.04
CA PRO A 107 36.21 38.08 -8.50
C PRO A 107 35.39 38.72 -9.63
N GLY A 108 34.46 39.61 -9.26
CA GLY A 108 33.60 40.30 -10.21
C GLY A 108 32.20 40.66 -9.70
N ALA A 109 31.78 40.15 -8.54
CA ALA A 109 30.55 40.61 -7.91
C ALA A 109 30.82 41.92 -7.14
N VAL A 110 30.81 43.02 -7.90
CA VAL A 110 30.79 44.38 -7.38
C VAL A 110 29.53 44.56 -6.53
N GLU A 111 29.71 44.44 -5.22
CA GLU A 111 29.25 45.40 -4.20
C GLU A 111 27.86 46.02 -4.43
N ARG A 112 26.80 45.26 -4.16
CA ARG A 112 25.45 45.82 -3.89
C ARG A 112 24.66 45.14 -2.76
N ASP A 113 25.29 44.32 -1.92
CA ASP A 113 24.58 43.63 -0.82
C ASP A 113 24.92 44.13 0.60
N ASN A 114 25.66 45.24 0.72
CA ASN A 114 25.95 45.85 2.02
C ASN A 114 24.88 46.82 2.52
N MET A 115 23.60 46.62 2.19
CA MET A 115 22.53 47.43 2.83
C MET A 115 21.17 46.74 2.97
N VAL A 116 21.14 45.44 3.24
CA VAL A 116 19.95 44.84 3.88
C VAL A 116 20.38 44.35 5.25
N LYS A 117 20.32 45.27 6.23
CA LYS A 117 20.51 44.93 7.65
C LYS A 117 19.39 43.94 8.00
N THR A 118 19.74 42.67 8.21
CA THR A 118 18.78 41.65 8.63
C THR A 118 18.11 42.15 9.90
N ASP A 119 16.82 42.46 9.82
CA ASP A 119 16.09 43.01 10.95
C ASP A 119 16.04 41.94 12.05
N ARG A 120 16.72 42.22 13.16
CA ARG A 120 16.78 41.32 14.33
C ARG A 120 15.65 41.58 15.32
N ARG A 121 14.72 42.49 15.00
CA ARG A 121 13.62 42.85 15.88
C ARG A 121 12.64 41.69 16.02
N THR A 122 12.10 41.54 17.22
CA THR A 122 10.99 40.61 17.43
C THR A 122 9.74 41.15 16.74
N PRO A 123 8.81 40.28 16.31
CA PRO A 123 7.60 40.72 15.62
C PRO A 123 6.83 41.81 16.37
N ILE A 124 6.82 41.75 17.71
CA ILE A 124 6.11 42.70 18.58
C ILE A 124 6.69 44.12 18.47
N GLU A 125 8.02 44.26 18.43
CA GLU A 125 8.66 45.58 18.35
C GLU A 125 8.46 46.24 16.98
N TYR A 126 8.44 45.44 15.91
CA TYR A 126 8.16 45.94 14.56
C TYR A 126 6.78 46.60 14.45
N PHE A 127 5.76 45.97 15.03
CA PHE A 127 4.39 46.51 14.99
C PHE A 127 4.21 47.73 15.90
N LYS A 128 4.89 47.77 17.05
CA LYS A 128 4.81 48.88 18.01
C LYS A 128 5.37 50.19 17.46
N GLU A 129 6.47 50.13 16.68
CA GLU A 129 7.02 51.33 16.02
C GLU A 129 6.12 51.83 14.87
N ARG A 130 5.55 50.91 14.08
CA ARG A 130 4.62 51.22 12.98
C ARG A 130 3.33 51.90 13.44
N GLU A 131 2.88 51.62 14.65
CA GLU A 131 1.67 52.21 15.23
C GLU A 131 1.95 53.63 15.78
N ASN A 132 3.18 53.89 16.24
CA ASN A 132 3.62 55.22 16.71
C ASN A 132 3.99 56.19 15.58
N GLU A 133 4.21 55.71 14.36
CA GLU A 133 4.50 56.52 13.15
C GLU A 133 3.23 56.99 12.39
N ARG A 134 2.02 56.61 12.84
CA ARG A 134 0.75 57.12 12.32
C ARG A 134 0.19 58.23 13.18
#